data_AF-A0A1Q3JMK2-F1
#
_entry.id   AF-A0A1Q3JMK2-F1
#
_cell.length_a   1.000
_cell.length_b   1.000
_cell.length_c   1.000
_cell.angle_alpha   90.00
_cell.angle_beta   90.00
_cell.angle_gamma   90.00
#
_symmetry.space_group_name_H-M   'P 1'
#
loop_
_entity.id
_entity.type
_entity.pdbx_description
1 polymer ?
#
loop_
_entity_poly.entity_id
_entity_poly.type
_entity_poly.pdbx_seq_one_letter_code
_entity_poly.pdbx_strand_id
1 'polypeptide(L)'
;MIRTLSVLAASVFVIGCAASVAQTALAQTPAPAAPAAVVGAPTPTPSAPVPPAAGAPASGAPGLGPVGPDGLPTGPGHELVMRVCTACHGPEMFMDKKFDRNGWDDVVQMMSGRGAQATPDEFKQITDYLAAALPAA
;
A
#
# COMPACT_ATOMS: atom_id res chain seq x y z
N MET A 1 -38.48 -10.19 60.67
CA MET A 1 -38.81 -11.63 60.55
C MET A 1 -38.27 -12.09 59.21
N ILE A 2 -37.07 -12.68 59.20
CA ILE A 2 -36.83 -14.13 59.00
C ILE A 2 -36.69 -14.45 57.49
N ARG A 3 -35.44 -14.54 56.99
CA ARG A 3 -34.74 -15.76 56.48
C ARG A 3 -35.25 -16.18 55.09
N THR A 4 -34.47 -16.17 54.01
CA THR A 4 -33.37 -17.10 53.61
C THR A 4 -32.83 -16.59 52.27
N LEU A 5 -31.58 -16.16 52.07
CA LEU A 5 -30.33 -16.93 51.91
C LEU A 5 -30.48 -18.29 51.18
N SER A 6 -30.10 -18.33 49.90
CA SER A 6 -29.66 -19.57 49.24
C SER A 6 -28.50 -19.27 48.28
N VAL A 7 -27.31 -19.55 48.80
CA VAL A 7 -26.04 -19.80 48.09
C VAL A 7 -26.04 -21.27 47.65
N LEU A 8 -25.10 -21.67 46.78
CA LEU A 8 -24.82 -22.98 46.15
C LEU A 8 -25.44 -23.11 44.74
N ALA A 9 -24.70 -23.42 43.67
CA ALA A 9 -23.46 -24.17 43.52
C ALA A 9 -22.50 -23.43 42.55
N ALA A 10 -21.21 -23.23 42.85
CA ALA A 10 -20.17 -24.23 43.09
C ALA A 10 -19.89 -25.13 41.86
N SER A 11 -18.89 -24.69 41.10
CA SER A 11 -17.76 -25.51 40.64
C SER A 11 -18.04 -26.80 39.88
N VAL A 12 -17.85 -26.74 38.55
CA VAL A 12 -17.23 -27.84 37.80
C VAL A 12 -16.08 -27.26 36.97
N PHE A 13 -15.00 -26.94 37.66
CA PHE A 13 -13.66 -26.82 37.08
C PHE A 13 -12.89 -28.05 37.54
N VAL A 14 -12.94 -29.11 36.74
CA VAL A 14 -12.14 -30.34 36.89
C VAL A 14 -11.63 -30.64 35.48
N ILE A 15 -10.45 -30.14 35.15
CA ILE A 15 -9.17 -30.87 35.22
C ILE A 15 -9.04 -31.88 34.07
N GLY A 16 -8.05 -31.62 33.21
CA GLY A 16 -7.20 -32.71 32.72
C GLY A 16 -7.38 -33.15 31.27
N CYS A 17 -6.74 -32.45 30.35
CA CYS A 17 -6.05 -33.11 29.24
C CYS A 17 -4.68 -32.45 29.03
N ALA A 18 -3.77 -32.77 29.96
CA ALA A 18 -2.34 -32.72 29.69
C ALA A 18 -1.98 -34.00 28.92
N ALA A 19 -1.98 -33.91 27.60
CA ALA A 19 -1.26 -34.81 26.71
C ALA A 19 -0.94 -33.94 25.47
N SER A 20 0.22 -33.30 25.45
CA SER A 20 1.39 -33.89 24.81
C SER A 20 1.04 -34.50 23.45
N VAL A 21 0.54 -33.65 22.55
CA VAL A 21 0.76 -33.85 21.12
C VAL A 21 1.79 -32.82 20.72
N ALA A 22 3.01 -33.32 20.51
CA ALA A 22 3.99 -32.66 19.70
C ALA A 22 3.28 -32.11 18.46
N GLN A 23 3.24 -30.79 18.30
CA GLN A 23 3.14 -30.23 16.96
C GLN A 23 4.42 -30.67 16.26
N THR A 24 4.36 -31.85 15.65
CA THR A 24 5.20 -32.25 14.54
C THR A 24 5.27 -31.05 13.63
N ALA A 25 6.48 -30.47 13.55
CA ALA A 25 6.82 -29.46 12.58
C ALA A 25 6.24 -29.89 11.23
N LEU A 26 5.25 -29.16 10.73
CA LEU A 26 4.99 -29.16 9.31
C LEU A 26 6.27 -28.61 8.70
N ALA A 27 7.09 -29.53 8.21
CA ALA A 27 8.15 -29.25 7.27
C ALA A 27 7.53 -28.40 6.16
N GLN A 28 7.73 -27.08 6.26
CA GLN A 28 7.60 -26.18 5.14
C GLN A 28 8.62 -26.67 4.13
N THR A 29 8.15 -27.42 3.15
CA THR A 29 8.93 -27.74 1.97
C THR A 29 9.44 -26.41 1.40
N PRO A 30 10.76 -26.19 1.27
CA PRO A 30 11.25 -25.03 0.56
C PRO A 30 10.66 -25.07 -0.86
N ALA A 31 10.04 -23.96 -1.27
CA ALA A 31 9.61 -23.78 -2.65
C ALA A 31 10.82 -24.04 -3.57
N PRO A 32 10.67 -24.77 -4.68
CA PRO A 32 11.78 -24.95 -5.62
C PRO A 32 12.20 -23.58 -6.14
N ALA A 33 13.50 -23.27 -6.00
CA ALA A 33 14.13 -22.17 -6.69
C ALA A 33 13.92 -22.36 -8.19
N ALA A 34 13.05 -21.55 -8.79
CA ALA A 34 12.88 -21.50 -10.23
C ALA A 34 14.23 -21.10 -10.85
N PRO A 35 14.70 -21.78 -11.92
CA PRO A 35 15.93 -21.38 -12.58
C PRO A 35 15.74 -19.99 -13.20
N ALA A 36 16.74 -19.14 -12.95
CA ALA A 36 16.94 -17.88 -13.63
C ALA A 36 17.04 -18.11 -15.15
N ALA A 37 15.92 -17.97 -15.83
CA ALA A 37 15.87 -17.79 -17.28
C ALA A 37 15.48 -16.33 -17.53
N VAL A 38 16.47 -15.45 -17.43
CA VAL A 38 16.40 -14.06 -17.91
C VAL A 38 16.37 -14.07 -19.43
N VAL A 39 15.22 -14.45 -20.00
CA VAL A 39 14.96 -14.29 -21.42
C VAL A 39 14.51 -12.85 -21.64
N GLY A 40 15.47 -12.02 -22.04
CA GLY A 40 15.29 -10.74 -22.74
C GLY A 40 14.08 -9.90 -22.34
N ALA A 41 14.16 -9.20 -21.20
CA ALA A 41 13.33 -8.02 -21.03
C ALA A 41 13.66 -7.02 -22.17
N PRO A 42 12.67 -6.45 -22.86
CA PRO A 42 12.94 -5.35 -23.77
C PRO A 42 13.64 -4.26 -22.96
N THR A 43 14.79 -3.78 -23.42
CA THR A 43 15.41 -2.59 -22.84
C THR A 43 14.34 -1.49 -22.86
N PRO A 44 13.96 -0.90 -21.71
CA PRO A 44 13.06 0.24 -21.74
C PRO A 44 13.69 1.28 -22.65
N THR A 45 12.93 1.74 -23.64
CA THR A 45 13.32 2.88 -24.46
C THR A 45 13.76 3.98 -23.51
N PRO A 46 14.94 4.60 -23.68
CA PRO A 46 15.33 5.70 -22.81
C PRO A 46 14.22 6.74 -22.87
N SER A 47 13.55 6.95 -21.73
CA SER A 47 12.63 8.06 -21.56
C SER A 47 13.36 9.30 -22.04
N ALA A 48 12.90 9.88 -23.14
CA ALA A 48 13.40 11.16 -23.59
C ALA A 48 13.41 12.10 -22.37
N PRO A 49 14.43 12.96 -22.20
CA PRO A 49 14.44 13.92 -21.12
C PRO A 49 13.16 14.75 -21.24
N VAL A 50 12.20 14.48 -20.35
CA VAL A 50 11.09 15.38 -20.13
C VAL A 50 11.77 16.69 -19.72
N PRO A 51 11.53 17.81 -20.42
CA PRO A 51 12.14 19.07 -20.03
C PRO A 51 11.88 19.27 -18.54
N PRO A 52 12.85 19.81 -17.77
CA PRO A 52 12.63 20.07 -16.35
C PRO A 52 11.34 20.87 -16.28
N ALA A 53 10.35 20.33 -15.56
CA ALA A 53 9.11 21.04 -15.29
C ALA A 53 9.52 22.37 -14.67
N ALA A 54 9.54 23.42 -15.50
CA ALA A 54 10.08 24.70 -15.13
C ALA A 54 9.15 25.30 -14.09
N GLY A 55 9.58 25.22 -12.82
CA GLY A 55 9.10 26.01 -11.69
C GLY A 55 7.64 25.80 -11.28
N ALA A 56 7.43 25.06 -10.18
CA ALA A 56 6.23 25.22 -9.36
C ALA A 56 6.64 25.50 -7.90
N PRO A 57 6.09 26.54 -7.25
CA PRO A 57 6.43 26.91 -5.88
C PRO A 57 5.97 25.85 -4.88
N ALA A 58 6.77 25.65 -3.83
CA ALA A 58 6.37 24.87 -2.67
C ALA A 58 5.32 25.62 -1.82
N SER A 59 4.40 24.83 -1.29
CA SER A 59 3.48 25.12 -0.18
C SER A 59 2.21 25.91 -0.52
N GLY A 60 1.22 25.16 -0.98
CA GLY A 60 -0.17 25.56 -1.14
C GLY A 60 -0.72 24.85 -2.37
N ALA A 61 -1.08 23.57 -2.26
CA ALA A 61 -1.58 22.82 -3.40
C ALA A 61 -2.76 23.59 -4.03
N PRO A 62 -2.67 23.97 -5.32
CA PRO A 62 -3.84 24.33 -6.10
C PRO A 62 -4.91 23.27 -5.87
N GLY A 63 -6.12 23.70 -5.52
CA GLY A 63 -7.20 22.81 -5.14
C GLY A 63 -7.40 21.73 -6.21
N LEU A 64 -7.47 20.48 -5.76
CA LEU A 64 -7.88 19.38 -6.62
C LEU A 64 -9.20 19.74 -7.30
N GLY A 65 -9.27 19.45 -8.59
CA GLY A 65 -10.44 19.65 -9.42
C GLY A 65 -11.42 18.47 -9.33
N PRO A 66 -12.39 18.39 -10.26
CA PRO A 66 -13.34 17.29 -10.31
C PRO A 66 -12.64 15.95 -10.58
N VAL A 67 -13.30 14.87 -10.18
CA VAL A 67 -12.85 13.49 -10.46
C VAL A 67 -12.94 13.22 -11.96
N GLY A 68 -11.82 12.78 -12.53
CA GLY A 68 -11.68 12.40 -13.93
C GLY A 68 -12.22 10.99 -14.24
N PRO A 69 -12.15 10.57 -15.51
CA PRO A 69 -12.63 9.24 -15.94
C PRO A 69 -11.83 8.08 -15.34
N ASP A 70 -10.63 8.35 -14.83
CA ASP A 70 -9.73 7.44 -14.13
C ASP A 70 -10.05 7.31 -12.63
N GLY A 71 -11.10 8.00 -12.14
CA GLY A 71 -11.54 7.91 -10.75
C GLY A 71 -10.72 8.76 -9.77
N LEU A 72 -9.79 9.56 -10.25
CA LEU A 72 -8.97 10.45 -9.43
C LEU A 72 -9.32 11.94 -9.67
N PRO A 73 -9.27 12.80 -8.63
CA PRO A 73 -9.39 14.25 -8.80
C PRO A 73 -8.32 14.82 -9.73
N THR A 74 -8.71 15.62 -10.71
CA THR A 74 -7.74 16.35 -11.55
C THR A 74 -6.91 17.32 -10.70
N GLY A 75 -5.67 17.60 -11.10
CA GLY A 75 -4.85 18.59 -10.39
C GLY A 75 -3.34 18.39 -10.53
N PRO A 76 -2.52 19.22 -9.85
CA PRO A 76 -1.07 19.11 -9.89
C PRO A 76 -0.60 17.74 -9.38
N GLY A 77 0.11 16.99 -10.21
CA GLY A 77 0.58 15.64 -9.90
C GLY A 77 -0.31 14.50 -10.42
N HIS A 78 -1.53 14.79 -10.89
CA HIS A 78 -2.43 13.79 -11.49
C HIS A 78 -1.78 13.08 -12.70
N GLU A 79 -1.35 13.84 -13.71
CA GLU A 79 -0.68 13.29 -14.90
C GLU A 79 0.60 12.52 -14.57
N LEU A 80 1.28 12.93 -13.50
CA LEU A 80 2.50 12.27 -13.05
C LEU A 80 2.20 10.90 -12.43
N VAL A 81 1.14 10.81 -11.61
CA VAL A 81 0.61 9.54 -11.10
C VAL A 81 0.18 8.63 -12.26
N MET A 82 -0.56 9.16 -13.23
CA MET A 82 -1.01 8.37 -14.38
C MET A 82 0.15 7.87 -15.21
N ARG A 83 1.21 8.65 -15.42
CA ARG A 83 2.39 8.18 -16.14
C ARG A 83 3.19 7.12 -15.37
N VAL A 84 3.41 7.32 -14.08
CA VAL A 84 4.37 6.52 -13.30
C VAL A 84 3.69 5.31 -12.64
N CYS A 85 2.57 5.53 -11.96
CA CYS A 85 1.92 4.51 -11.14
C CYS A 85 1.08 3.54 -11.98
N THR A 86 0.66 3.93 -13.19
CA THR A 86 -0.12 3.03 -14.07
C THR A 86 0.68 2.38 -15.19
N ALA A 87 2.01 2.44 -15.13
CA ALA A 87 2.88 1.76 -16.09
C ALA A 87 2.81 0.21 -16.00
N CYS A 88 2.42 -0.32 -14.83
CA CYS A 88 2.41 -1.77 -14.56
C CYS A 88 1.01 -2.33 -14.22
N HIS A 89 0.09 -1.53 -13.69
CA HIS A 89 -1.28 -1.92 -13.32
C HIS A 89 -2.20 -0.69 -13.33
N GLY A 90 -3.52 -0.86 -13.44
CA GLY A 90 -4.44 0.28 -13.49
C GLY A 90 -4.61 1.03 -12.14
N PRO A 91 -5.26 2.20 -12.17
CA PRO A 91 -5.50 3.04 -10.99
C PRO A 91 -6.43 2.39 -9.96
N GLU A 92 -7.25 1.41 -10.35
CA GLU A 92 -8.13 0.64 -9.48
C GLU A 92 -7.41 -0.03 -8.31
N MET A 93 -6.10 -0.27 -8.42
CA MET A 93 -5.29 -0.83 -7.34
C MET A 93 -5.10 0.13 -6.16
N PHE A 94 -5.16 1.44 -6.40
CA PHE A 94 -4.84 2.45 -5.40
C PHE A 94 -5.91 3.54 -5.21
N MET A 95 -6.84 3.75 -6.15
CA MET A 95 -7.83 4.84 -6.08
C MET A 95 -8.78 4.77 -4.87
N ASP A 96 -9.00 3.58 -4.32
CA ASP A 96 -9.82 3.38 -3.11
C ASP A 96 -8.99 3.34 -1.82
N LYS A 97 -7.66 3.44 -1.91
CA LYS A 97 -6.80 3.48 -0.73
C LYS A 97 -6.83 4.87 -0.12
N LYS A 98 -6.62 4.93 1.19
CA LYS A 98 -6.64 6.16 1.97
C LYS A 98 -5.47 6.09 2.94
N PHE A 99 -4.49 6.95 2.74
CA PHE A 99 -3.31 7.06 3.59
C PHE A 99 -3.02 8.52 3.86
N ASP A 100 -2.34 8.78 4.97
CA ASP A 100 -1.71 10.07 5.17
C ASP A 100 -0.48 10.18 4.25
N ARG A 101 0.21 11.31 4.36
CA ARG A 101 1.36 11.58 3.50
C ARG A 101 2.49 10.56 3.66
N ASN A 102 2.74 10.09 4.88
CA ASN A 102 3.82 9.14 5.16
C ASN A 102 3.45 7.74 4.65
N GLY A 103 2.19 7.32 4.83
CA GLY A 103 1.73 6.04 4.31
C GLY A 103 1.75 6.00 2.77
N TRP A 104 1.44 7.12 2.11
CA TRP A 104 1.63 7.21 0.66
C TRP A 104 3.10 7.17 0.25
N ASP A 105 3.99 7.76 1.05
CA ASP A 105 5.43 7.72 0.79
C ASP A 105 5.94 6.27 0.81
N ASP A 106 5.57 5.51 1.84
CA ASP A 106 5.91 4.09 1.97
C ASP A 106 5.46 3.28 0.74
N VAL A 107 4.25 3.54 0.23
CA VAL A 107 3.73 2.89 -0.98
C VAL A 107 4.53 3.28 -2.21
N VAL A 108 4.82 4.57 -2.39
CA VAL A 108 5.60 5.08 -3.54
C VAL A 108 7.01 4.49 -3.52
N GLN A 109 7.66 4.46 -2.36
CA GLN A 109 9.00 3.88 -2.20
C GLN A 109 8.99 2.36 -2.41
N MET A 110 7.96 1.66 -1.95
CA MET A 110 7.77 0.25 -2.27
C MET A 110 7.62 0.02 -3.78
N MET A 111 6.89 0.87 -4.50
CA MET A 111 6.74 0.76 -5.96
C MET A 111 8.02 1.14 -6.70
N SER A 112 8.77 2.13 -6.19
CA SER A 112 10.11 2.48 -6.68
C SER A 112 11.04 1.26 -6.62
N GLY A 113 11.08 0.56 -5.48
CA GLY A 113 11.85 -0.68 -5.31
C GLY A 113 11.38 -1.85 -6.18
N ARG A 114 10.17 -1.77 -6.75
CA ARG A 114 9.59 -2.74 -7.70
C ARG A 114 9.76 -2.32 -9.16
N GLY A 115 10.43 -1.20 -9.43
CA GLY A 115 10.77 -0.76 -10.78
C GLY A 115 9.95 0.42 -11.31
N ALA A 116 9.16 1.12 -10.47
CA ALA A 116 8.61 2.42 -10.86
C ALA A 116 9.75 3.42 -11.07
N GLN A 117 9.72 4.14 -12.19
CA GLN A 117 10.80 5.04 -12.61
C GLN A 117 10.32 6.49 -12.62
N ALA A 118 10.87 7.29 -11.71
CA ALA A 118 10.69 8.73 -11.63
C ALA A 118 11.91 9.35 -10.94
N THR A 119 12.08 10.66 -11.07
CA THR A 119 13.06 11.44 -10.30
C THR A 119 12.63 11.57 -8.84
N PRO A 120 13.54 11.89 -7.91
CA PRO A 120 13.18 12.13 -6.51
C PRO A 120 12.12 13.21 -6.32
N ASP A 121 12.20 14.30 -7.09
CA ASP A 121 11.21 15.38 -7.05
C ASP A 121 9.84 14.95 -7.58
N GLU A 122 9.84 14.13 -8.64
CA GLU A 122 8.59 13.54 -9.16
C GLU A 122 7.98 12.58 -8.15
N PHE A 123 8.76 11.72 -7.48
CA PHE A 123 8.24 10.88 -6.41
C PHE A 123 7.63 11.71 -5.29
N LYS A 124 8.29 12.79 -4.88
CA LYS A 124 7.72 13.73 -3.91
C LYS A 124 6.38 14.29 -4.40
N GLN A 125 6.29 14.74 -5.65
CA GLN A 125 5.05 15.28 -6.24
C GLN A 125 3.92 14.24 -6.30
N ILE A 126 4.25 13.00 -6.64
CA ILE A 126 3.31 11.85 -6.61
C ILE A 126 2.76 11.68 -5.20
N THR A 127 3.64 11.64 -4.20
CA THR A 127 3.23 11.45 -2.81
C THR A 127 2.41 12.65 -2.29
N ASP A 128 2.79 13.89 -2.64
CA ASP A 128 2.02 15.12 -2.35
C ASP A 128 0.59 14.99 -2.89
N TYR A 129 0.45 14.59 -4.16
CA TYR A 129 -0.85 14.46 -4.82
C TYR A 129 -1.70 13.33 -4.23
N LEU A 130 -1.13 12.14 -4.03
CA LEU A 130 -1.87 10.99 -3.50
C LEU A 130 -2.40 11.29 -2.10
N ALA A 131 -1.61 11.95 -1.26
CA ALA A 131 -2.04 12.36 0.08
C ALA A 131 -3.16 13.42 0.06
N ALA A 132 -3.16 14.31 -0.93
CA ALA A 132 -4.23 15.30 -1.10
C ALA A 132 -5.50 14.68 -1.68
N ALA A 133 -5.37 13.81 -2.69
CA ALA A 133 -6.48 13.22 -3.43
C ALA A 133 -7.14 12.07 -2.67
N LEU A 134 -6.34 11.32 -1.91
CA LEU A 134 -6.73 10.10 -1.22
C LEU A 134 -6.29 10.15 0.25
N PRO A 135 -6.73 11.15 1.03
CA PRO A 135 -6.28 11.36 2.40
C PRO A 135 -6.79 10.25 3.34
N ALA A 136 -6.05 10.02 4.44
CA ALA A 136 -6.56 9.21 5.55
C ALA A 136 -7.93 9.74 6.04
N ALA A 137 -8.79 8.80 6.47
CA ALA A 137 -10.10 9.11 7.02
C ALA A 137 -10.03 9.76 8.42
#